data_AF-M7BTM0-F1
#
_entry.id   AF-M7BTM0-F1
#
_cell.length_a   1.000
_cell.length_b   1.000
_cell.length_c   1.000
_cell.angle_alpha   90.00
_cell.angle_beta   90.00
_cell.angle_gamma   90.00
#
_symmetry.space_group_name_H-M   'P 1'
#
loop_
_entity.id
_entity.type
_entity.pdbx_description
1 polymer ?
#
loop_
_entity_poly.entity_id
_entity_poly.type
_entity_poly.pdbx_seq_one_letter_code
_entity_poly.pdbx_strand_id
1 'polypeptide(L)'
;MQVAAPDYSSVILSGKEYVGIIRLHNAIESEIQLSRAIETLTGALFQRPPLIAAVKRQLRVRTIYESKLVEYDPERRLGIFWVSCEAGTYIRTLCVHLGLLLGVGGQMQELRRVRSGIMGEKDHMVTMHDVLDAQWQYDNNKDESYLRRVIFPLEKLLTSHKRLVMKDSAVNAICYGAKIMLPGVLRYEDGIEINQEIVVITTKGEAICMAVALMTTAVISTCDHGIVAKIKRVIMERDTYPRKWGLGPKASQKMMMIKQGLLSKHGKPNESTPDSWKKEYVDYSVAVKKEAEAPAAMAERVPKRKRETESENEASVAPSSPATPQPEEQSRKEKKKKKKEKKAKEAAESGGELMEVASDTSTKKKKKKKKQKQAEESSE
;
A
#
# COMPACT_ATOMS: atom_id res chain seq x y z
N MET A 1 -3.17 -18.66 -13.88
CA MET A 1 -2.20 -17.98 -13.01
C MET A 1 -2.71 -16.58 -12.72
N GLN A 2 -3.09 -16.28 -11.47
CA GLN A 2 -3.22 -14.89 -11.02
C GLN A 2 -1.82 -14.26 -11.12
N VAL A 3 -1.69 -13.14 -11.82
CA VAL A 3 -0.44 -12.38 -11.81
C VAL A 3 -0.25 -11.83 -10.40
N ALA A 4 0.91 -12.10 -9.78
CA ALA A 4 1.30 -11.59 -8.45
C ALA A 4 1.57 -10.06 -8.43
N ALA A 5 0.87 -9.31 -9.29
CA ALA A 5 0.86 -7.86 -9.38
C ALA A 5 0.54 -7.09 -8.08
N PRO A 6 -0.13 -7.65 -7.05
CA PRO A 6 -0.38 -6.90 -5.82
C PRO A 6 0.89 -6.51 -5.03
N ASP A 7 1.92 -7.36 -4.93
CA ASP A 7 2.93 -7.20 -3.88
C ASP A 7 4.23 -6.49 -4.28
N TYR A 8 4.29 -5.87 -5.45
CA TYR A 8 5.53 -5.20 -5.89
C TYR A 8 6.02 -4.10 -4.94
N SER A 9 5.16 -3.50 -4.11
CA SER A 9 5.55 -2.42 -3.20
C SER A 9 6.59 -2.84 -2.15
N SER A 10 6.48 -4.05 -1.58
CA SER A 10 7.42 -4.56 -0.59
C SER A 10 8.80 -4.82 -1.23
N VAL A 11 8.80 -5.49 -2.39
CA VAL A 11 10.01 -5.76 -3.18
C VAL A 11 10.65 -4.47 -3.69
N ILE A 12 9.90 -3.47 -4.15
CA ILE A 12 10.44 -2.19 -4.63
C ILE A 12 11.20 -1.46 -3.50
N LEU A 13 10.61 -1.38 -2.30
CA LEU A 13 11.18 -0.64 -1.16
C LEU A 13 12.33 -1.37 -0.43
N SER A 14 12.46 -2.69 -0.59
CA SER A 14 13.54 -3.46 0.03
C SER A 14 14.96 -3.03 -0.41
N GLY A 15 15.98 -3.37 0.38
CA GLY A 15 17.38 -3.16 0.01
C GLY A 15 17.78 -3.88 -1.30
N LYS A 16 18.81 -3.37 -1.96
CA LYS A 16 19.33 -3.87 -3.25
C LYS A 16 20.85 -3.99 -3.19
N GLU A 17 21.39 -5.04 -3.80
CA GLU A 17 22.84 -5.21 -3.93
C GLU A 17 23.25 -5.33 -5.39
N TYR A 18 24.40 -4.74 -5.70
CA TYR A 18 24.95 -4.66 -7.05
C TYR A 18 26.43 -4.99 -7.05
N VAL A 19 26.89 -5.55 -8.16
CA VAL A 19 28.29 -5.51 -8.58
C VAL A 19 28.36 -4.54 -9.75
N GLY A 20 29.13 -3.46 -9.59
CA GLY A 20 29.30 -2.41 -10.57
C GLY A 20 30.75 -2.36 -11.07
N ILE A 21 30.90 -2.00 -12.34
CA ILE A 21 32.22 -1.68 -12.92
C ILE A 21 32.27 -0.16 -13.14
N ILE A 22 33.17 0.51 -12.45
CA ILE A 22 33.50 1.92 -12.70
C ILE A 22 34.67 2.01 -13.67
N ARG A 23 34.57 2.89 -14.67
CA ARG A 23 35.68 3.30 -15.51
C ARG A 23 36.10 4.70 -15.13
N LEU A 24 37.34 4.87 -14.69
CA LEU A 24 37.93 6.18 -14.42
C LEU A 24 38.42 6.80 -15.73
N HIS A 25 38.30 8.13 -15.87
CA HIS A 25 38.72 8.79 -17.11
C HIS A 25 40.25 8.90 -17.20
N ASN A 26 40.91 9.14 -16.07
CA ASN A 26 42.38 9.17 -15.95
C ASN A 26 42.87 8.12 -14.93
N ALA A 27 44.17 7.82 -14.95
CA ALA A 27 44.81 6.92 -14.00
C ALA A 27 44.84 7.54 -12.58
N ILE A 28 44.80 6.68 -11.56
CA ILE A 28 45.01 7.03 -10.15
C ILE A 28 46.33 6.45 -9.67
N GLU A 29 46.89 7.02 -8.60
CA GLU A 29 48.24 6.68 -8.12
C GLU A 29 48.28 5.32 -7.40
N SER A 30 47.16 4.91 -6.79
CA SER A 30 47.06 3.66 -6.05
C SER A 30 45.62 3.17 -5.93
N GLU A 31 45.43 1.85 -5.99
CA GLU A 31 44.16 1.17 -5.64
C GLU A 31 43.63 1.57 -4.25
N ILE A 32 44.53 1.90 -3.30
CA ILE A 32 44.19 2.36 -1.95
C ILE A 32 43.38 3.66 -1.98
N GLN A 33 43.56 4.51 -3.01
CA GLN A 33 42.75 5.72 -3.19
C GLN A 33 41.31 5.35 -3.57
N LEU A 34 41.12 4.35 -4.44
CA LEU A 34 39.80 3.89 -4.87
C LEU A 34 39.05 3.18 -3.74
N SER A 35 39.70 2.30 -2.96
CA SER A 35 39.05 1.65 -1.81
C SER A 35 38.61 2.67 -0.76
N ARG A 36 39.48 3.62 -0.38
CA ARG A 36 39.13 4.73 0.52
C ARG A 36 37.98 5.60 -0.02
N ALA A 37 37.94 5.87 -1.32
CA ALA A 37 36.85 6.61 -1.94
C ALA A 37 35.51 5.85 -1.87
N ILE A 38 35.55 4.52 -2.03
CA ILE A 38 34.38 3.62 -1.91
C ILE A 38 33.89 3.55 -0.47
N GLU A 39 34.79 3.49 0.51
CA GLU A 39 34.47 3.53 1.95
C GLU A 39 33.91 4.90 2.38
N THR A 40 34.48 6.00 1.87
CA THR A 40 34.02 7.38 2.16
C THR A 40 32.59 7.62 1.67
N LEU A 41 32.16 6.90 0.63
CA LEU A 41 30.79 6.95 0.11
C LEU A 41 29.88 5.86 0.72
N THR A 42 30.09 5.51 1.99
CA THR A 42 29.14 4.74 2.80
C THR A 42 28.21 5.66 3.62
N GLY A 43 27.10 5.13 4.12
CA GLY A 43 26.13 5.88 4.90
C GLY A 43 25.18 6.73 4.06
N ALA A 44 24.72 7.84 4.63
CA ALA A 44 23.66 8.68 4.06
C ALA A 44 24.20 9.66 3.00
N LEU A 45 24.02 9.34 1.72
CA LEU A 45 24.51 10.15 0.60
C LEU A 45 23.42 11.03 -0.03
N PHE A 46 23.79 12.26 -0.37
CA PHE A 46 23.00 13.08 -1.28
C PHE A 46 23.12 12.56 -2.71
N GLN A 47 21.99 12.28 -3.36
CA GLN A 47 21.92 11.93 -4.77
C GLN A 47 20.88 12.78 -5.49
N ARG A 48 21.20 13.19 -6.72
CA ARG A 48 20.23 13.71 -7.69
C ARG A 48 20.04 12.66 -8.78
N PRO A 49 18.80 12.34 -9.20
CA PRO A 49 18.58 11.46 -10.33
C PRO A 49 19.32 11.93 -11.59
N PRO A 50 19.73 11.00 -12.47
CA PRO A 50 20.24 11.35 -13.80
C PRO A 50 19.16 12.04 -14.65
N LEU A 51 19.55 12.56 -15.82
CA LEU A 51 18.60 13.18 -16.76
C LEU A 51 17.51 12.21 -17.23
N ILE A 52 17.89 10.96 -17.50
CA ILE A 52 16.99 9.88 -17.90
C ILE A 52 16.60 9.09 -16.65
N ALA A 53 15.45 9.42 -16.07
CA ALA A 53 14.93 8.79 -14.86
C ALA A 53 13.39 8.78 -14.85
N ALA A 54 12.79 7.69 -14.37
CA ALA A 54 11.34 7.57 -14.18
C ALA A 54 10.78 8.38 -12.98
N VAL A 55 11.63 9.13 -12.27
CA VAL A 55 11.28 9.87 -11.04
C VAL A 55 11.81 11.31 -11.16
N LYS A 56 11.04 12.27 -10.65
CA LYS A 56 11.36 13.70 -10.68
C LYS A 56 12.79 13.98 -10.17
N ARG A 57 13.54 14.79 -10.93
CA ARG A 57 14.97 15.07 -10.74
C ARG A 57 15.28 16.07 -9.60
N GLN A 58 14.94 15.70 -8.37
CA GLN A 58 15.21 16.45 -7.14
C GLN A 58 16.35 15.82 -6.33
N LEU A 59 17.04 16.61 -5.50
CA LEU A 59 18.02 16.11 -4.54
C LEU A 59 17.31 15.27 -3.48
N ARG A 60 17.87 14.12 -3.12
CA ARG A 60 17.36 13.22 -2.08
C ARG A 60 18.50 12.53 -1.36
N VAL A 61 18.29 12.18 -0.09
CA VAL A 61 19.22 11.33 0.66
C VAL A 61 18.93 9.87 0.34
N ARG A 62 19.99 9.07 0.13
CA ARG A 62 19.92 7.62 -0.05
C ARG A 62 21.07 6.95 0.69
N THR A 63 20.76 5.86 1.39
CA THR A 63 21.74 5.18 2.24
C THR A 63 22.48 4.08 1.47
N ILE A 64 23.79 4.09 1.53
CA ILE A 64 24.64 2.95 1.20
C ILE A 64 24.97 2.26 2.52
N TYR A 65 24.55 1.00 2.67
CA TYR A 65 24.73 0.23 3.90
C TYR A 65 26.15 -0.31 4.01
N GLU A 66 26.70 -0.78 2.90
CA GLU A 66 28.03 -1.35 2.82
C GLU A 66 28.55 -1.25 1.37
N SER A 67 29.85 -1.06 1.19
CA SER A 67 30.52 -1.05 -0.10
C SER A 67 31.89 -1.73 0.03
N LYS A 68 32.32 -2.44 -1.02
CA LYS A 68 33.58 -3.19 -1.05
C LYS A 68 34.21 -3.09 -2.44
N LEU A 69 35.48 -2.71 -2.51
CA LEU A 69 36.28 -2.93 -3.72
C LEU A 69 36.56 -4.43 -3.85
N VAL A 70 36.45 -4.96 -5.06
CA VAL A 70 36.74 -6.37 -5.38
C VAL A 70 38.07 -6.48 -6.11
N GLU A 71 38.28 -5.62 -7.10
CA GLU A 71 39.46 -5.63 -7.97
C GLU A 71 39.62 -4.25 -8.64
N TYR A 72 40.86 -3.81 -8.86
CA TYR A 72 41.18 -2.66 -9.70
C TYR A 72 42.26 -2.99 -10.73
N ASP A 73 41.97 -2.70 -12.00
CA ASP A 73 42.91 -2.77 -13.13
C ASP A 73 43.39 -1.34 -13.47
N PRO A 74 44.66 -0.99 -13.17
CA PRO A 74 45.21 0.33 -13.49
C PRO A 74 45.40 0.60 -14.99
N GLU A 75 45.71 -0.42 -15.79
CA GLU A 75 45.97 -0.27 -17.23
C GLU A 75 44.68 0.10 -17.97
N ARG A 76 43.59 -0.63 -17.66
CA ARG A 76 42.26 -0.39 -18.23
C ARG A 76 41.50 0.72 -17.50
N ARG A 77 41.95 1.09 -16.30
CA ARG A 77 41.31 2.06 -15.38
C ARG A 77 39.90 1.62 -14.99
N LEU A 78 39.74 0.32 -14.71
CA LEU A 78 38.48 -0.32 -14.36
C LEU A 78 38.52 -0.79 -12.91
N GLY A 79 37.53 -0.40 -12.11
CA GLY A 79 37.32 -0.92 -10.75
C GLY A 79 36.04 -1.72 -10.67
N ILE A 80 36.13 -2.94 -10.13
CA ILE A 80 34.99 -3.79 -9.81
C ILE A 80 34.67 -3.61 -8.33
N PHE A 81 33.43 -3.23 -8.00
CA PHE A 81 32.99 -3.04 -6.62
C PHE A 81 31.63 -3.66 -6.36
N TRP A 82 31.43 -4.17 -5.15
CA TRP A 82 30.13 -4.59 -4.63
C TRP A 82 29.57 -3.49 -3.74
N VAL A 83 28.24 -3.32 -3.77
CA VAL A 83 27.54 -2.29 -2.97
C VAL A 83 26.15 -2.76 -2.54
N SER A 84 25.85 -2.59 -1.25
CA SER A 84 24.52 -2.78 -0.65
C SER A 84 23.89 -1.43 -0.34
N CYS A 85 22.67 -1.18 -0.81
CA CYS A 85 22.07 0.14 -0.78
C CYS A 85 20.53 0.16 -0.67
N GLU A 86 20.01 1.30 -0.25
CA GLU A 86 18.59 1.61 -0.15
C GLU A 86 17.90 1.61 -1.53
N ALA A 87 16.62 1.28 -1.57
CA ALA A 87 15.79 1.35 -2.77
C ALA A 87 15.83 2.72 -3.46
N GLY A 88 16.14 2.71 -4.77
CA GLY A 88 16.23 3.93 -5.58
C GLY A 88 17.57 4.68 -5.48
N THR A 89 18.59 4.09 -4.87
CA THR A 89 19.98 4.54 -5.04
C THR A 89 20.39 4.39 -6.51
N TYR A 90 20.96 5.45 -7.13
CA TYR A 90 21.47 5.41 -8.50
C TYR A 90 22.95 5.08 -8.52
N ILE A 91 23.30 3.82 -8.81
CA ILE A 91 24.71 3.40 -8.90
C ILE A 91 25.48 4.18 -9.98
N ARG A 92 24.83 4.58 -11.08
CA ARG A 92 25.43 5.49 -12.08
C ARG A 92 25.86 6.84 -11.47
N THR A 93 25.05 7.41 -10.59
CA THR A 93 25.39 8.65 -9.86
C THR A 93 26.52 8.40 -8.86
N LEU A 94 26.53 7.25 -8.19
CA LEU A 94 27.63 6.83 -7.31
C LEU A 94 28.97 6.76 -8.06
N CYS A 95 29.02 6.17 -9.26
CA CYS A 95 30.25 6.12 -10.07
C CYS A 95 30.76 7.52 -10.46
N VAL A 96 29.86 8.46 -10.75
CA VAL A 96 30.23 9.86 -11.00
C VAL A 96 30.78 10.52 -9.72
N HIS A 97 30.16 10.26 -8.56
CA HIS A 97 30.64 10.80 -7.28
C HIS A 97 32.00 10.24 -6.89
N LEU A 98 32.26 8.95 -7.10
CA LEU A 98 33.59 8.33 -6.95
C LEU A 98 34.64 9.03 -7.83
N GLY A 99 34.31 9.24 -9.11
CA GLY A 99 35.19 9.95 -10.04
C GLY A 99 35.47 11.40 -9.64
N LEU A 100 34.49 12.11 -9.10
CA LEU A 100 34.66 13.48 -8.58
C LEU A 100 35.51 13.51 -7.31
N LEU A 101 35.33 12.55 -6.40
CA LEU A 101 36.08 12.46 -5.15
C LEU A 101 37.56 12.09 -5.39
N LEU A 102 37.83 11.28 -6.42
CA LEU A 102 39.18 10.96 -6.90
C LEU A 102 39.80 12.05 -7.81
N GLY A 103 39.07 13.12 -8.14
CA GLY A 103 39.53 14.20 -9.03
C GLY A 103 39.67 13.84 -10.52
N VAL A 104 39.80 12.55 -10.86
CA VAL A 104 40.02 12.07 -12.24
C VAL A 104 38.76 11.97 -13.10
N GLY A 105 37.57 12.00 -12.50
CA GLY A 105 36.30 11.72 -13.17
C GLY A 105 36.08 10.23 -13.44
N GLY A 106 34.82 9.82 -13.55
CA GLY A 106 34.47 8.42 -13.72
C GLY A 106 33.03 8.19 -14.14
N GLN A 107 32.80 7.07 -14.81
CA GLN A 107 31.50 6.65 -15.31
C GLN A 107 31.24 5.17 -15.01
N MET A 108 29.96 4.79 -14.97
CA MET A 108 29.55 3.40 -14.83
C MET A 108 29.68 2.70 -16.19
N GLN A 109 30.56 1.69 -16.27
CA GLN A 109 30.78 0.89 -17.47
C GLN A 109 29.73 -0.22 -17.56
N GLU A 110 29.60 -1.02 -16.50
CA GLU A 110 28.66 -2.14 -16.39
C GLU A 110 28.03 -2.20 -15.00
N LEU A 111 26.88 -2.87 -14.90
CA LEU A 111 26.16 -3.03 -13.64
C LEU A 111 25.33 -4.33 -13.65
N ARG A 112 25.61 -5.21 -12.70
CA ARG A 112 24.81 -6.40 -12.39
C ARG A 112 24.12 -6.23 -11.05
N ARG A 113 22.81 -6.48 -10.97
CA ARG A 113 22.09 -6.57 -9.69
C ARG A 113 22.18 -8.00 -9.18
N VAL A 114 22.88 -8.18 -8.06
CA VAL A 114 23.13 -9.49 -7.44
C VAL A 114 22.02 -9.87 -6.46
N ARG A 115 21.36 -8.89 -5.84
CA ARG A 115 20.26 -9.12 -4.88
C ARG A 115 19.14 -8.09 -5.00
N SER A 116 17.91 -8.55 -4.81
CA SER A 116 16.71 -7.72 -4.68
C SER A 116 15.84 -8.18 -3.51
N GLY A 117 15.95 -7.51 -2.36
CA GLY A 117 15.24 -7.90 -1.15
C GLY A 117 15.69 -9.28 -0.65
N ILE A 118 14.78 -10.24 -0.63
CA ILE A 118 15.08 -11.62 -0.23
C ILE A 118 15.60 -12.52 -1.36
N MET A 119 15.59 -12.05 -2.61
CA MET A 119 16.05 -12.83 -3.76
C MET A 119 17.47 -12.44 -4.17
N GLY A 120 18.45 -13.31 -3.94
CA GLY A 120 19.79 -13.25 -4.52
C GLY A 120 19.91 -14.04 -5.82
N GLU A 121 20.99 -13.83 -6.57
CA GLU A 121 21.28 -14.55 -7.82
C GLU A 121 21.51 -16.06 -7.63
N LYS A 122 21.87 -16.48 -6.42
CA LYS A 122 22.03 -17.88 -6.02
C LYS A 122 20.68 -18.55 -5.71
N ASP A 123 19.62 -17.77 -5.45
CA ASP A 123 18.34 -18.26 -4.90
C ASP A 123 17.33 -18.68 -5.98
N HIS A 124 17.79 -19.54 -6.90
CA HIS A 124 17.07 -20.00 -8.09
C HIS A 124 16.76 -18.87 -9.09
N MET A 125 17.79 -18.12 -9.49
CA MET A 125 17.72 -17.26 -10.67
C MET A 125 17.53 -18.13 -11.93
N VAL A 126 16.59 -17.73 -12.78
CA VAL A 126 16.27 -18.38 -14.06
C VAL A 126 16.42 -17.38 -15.22
N THR A 127 16.67 -17.89 -16.41
CA THR A 127 16.77 -17.13 -17.66
C THR A 127 15.44 -17.08 -18.41
N MET A 128 15.32 -16.22 -19.41
CA MET A 128 14.15 -16.20 -20.30
C MET A 128 14.03 -17.47 -21.15
N HIS A 129 15.13 -18.20 -21.38
CA HIS A 129 15.13 -19.48 -22.08
C HIS A 129 14.50 -20.57 -21.20
N ASP A 130 14.89 -20.65 -19.92
CA ASP A 130 14.29 -21.62 -18.97
C ASP A 130 12.77 -21.42 -18.84
N VAL A 131 12.29 -20.17 -18.90
CA VAL A 131 10.85 -19.85 -18.87
C VAL A 131 10.14 -20.35 -20.14
N LEU A 132 10.75 -20.20 -21.31
CA LEU A 132 10.21 -20.68 -22.59
C LEU A 132 10.16 -22.21 -22.62
N ASP A 133 11.25 -22.86 -22.23
CA ASP A 133 11.37 -24.32 -22.24
C ASP A 133 10.42 -24.98 -21.22
N ALA A 134 10.25 -24.36 -20.04
CA ALA A 134 9.31 -24.84 -19.03
C ALA A 134 7.84 -24.71 -19.47
N GLN A 135 7.49 -23.65 -20.21
CA GLN A 135 6.16 -23.51 -20.81
C GLN A 135 5.93 -24.55 -21.91
N TRP A 136 6.92 -24.75 -22.79
CA TRP A 136 6.85 -25.75 -23.87
C TRP A 136 6.70 -27.17 -23.33
N GLN A 137 7.44 -27.54 -22.28
CA GLN A 137 7.29 -28.85 -21.63
C GLN A 137 5.87 -29.10 -21.10
N TYR A 138 5.31 -28.09 -20.43
CA TYR A 138 3.94 -28.18 -19.92
C TYR A 138 2.90 -28.32 -21.06
N ASP A 139 3.03 -27.54 -22.14
CA ASP A 139 2.07 -27.58 -23.25
C ASP A 139 2.16 -28.89 -24.07
N ASN A 140 3.37 -29.43 -24.27
CA ASN A 140 3.60 -30.62 -25.09
C ASN A 140 3.45 -31.94 -24.32
N ASN A 141 3.99 -32.04 -23.11
CA ASN A 141 4.05 -33.29 -22.34
C ASN A 141 3.16 -33.28 -21.09
N LYS A 142 2.58 -32.14 -20.72
CA LYS A 142 1.82 -31.92 -19.46
C LYS A 142 2.65 -32.14 -18.20
N ASP A 143 3.98 -32.02 -18.27
CA ASP A 143 4.82 -32.02 -17.08
C ASP A 143 4.85 -30.62 -16.43
N GLU A 144 4.42 -30.54 -15.18
CA GLU A 144 4.47 -29.32 -14.38
C GLU A 144 5.81 -29.13 -13.64
N SER A 145 6.69 -30.14 -13.62
CA SER A 145 7.89 -30.16 -12.77
C SER A 145 8.81 -28.95 -13.03
N TYR A 146 9.07 -28.67 -14.31
CA TYR A 146 9.94 -27.56 -14.71
C TYR A 146 9.27 -26.20 -14.46
N LEU A 147 7.97 -26.08 -14.77
CA LEU A 147 7.21 -24.85 -14.56
C LEU A 147 7.12 -24.47 -13.07
N ARG A 148 6.96 -25.47 -12.18
CA ARG A 148 6.98 -25.31 -10.71
C ARG A 148 8.37 -25.01 -10.14
N ARG A 149 9.45 -25.34 -10.85
CA ARG A 149 10.82 -24.91 -10.52
C ARG A 149 11.09 -23.46 -10.91
N VAL A 150 10.52 -23.00 -12.04
CA VAL A 150 10.67 -21.64 -12.55
C VAL A 150 9.84 -20.63 -11.75
N ILE A 151 8.62 -21.01 -11.34
CA ILE A 151 7.66 -20.11 -10.70
C ILE A 151 7.59 -20.35 -9.19
N PHE A 152 8.08 -19.38 -8.41
CA PHE A 152 7.96 -19.41 -6.95
C PHE A 152 6.60 -18.88 -6.45
N PRO A 153 6.09 -19.41 -5.32
CA PRO A 153 4.97 -18.81 -4.60
C PRO A 153 5.33 -17.42 -4.08
N LEU A 154 4.36 -16.50 -4.06
CA LEU A 154 4.55 -15.11 -3.65
C LEU A 154 4.99 -14.99 -2.19
N GLU A 155 4.63 -15.96 -1.36
CA GLU A 155 5.01 -16.11 0.04
C GLU A 155 6.53 -16.00 0.24
N LYS A 156 7.35 -16.46 -0.72
CA LYS A 156 8.82 -16.35 -0.66
C LYS A 156 9.27 -14.90 -0.45
N LEU A 157 8.58 -13.93 -1.06
CA LEU A 157 8.87 -12.50 -0.96
C LEU A 157 8.55 -11.89 0.41
N LEU A 158 7.67 -12.53 1.18
CA LEU A 158 7.13 -12.00 2.44
C LEU A 158 7.81 -12.55 3.69
N THR A 159 8.70 -13.54 3.52
CA THR A 159 9.47 -14.22 4.58
C THR A 159 10.27 -13.29 5.50
N SER A 160 10.60 -12.06 5.09
CA SER A 160 11.28 -11.06 5.92
C SER A 160 10.37 -10.32 6.91
N HIS A 161 9.05 -10.45 6.81
CA HIS A 161 8.09 -9.75 7.67
C HIS A 161 7.66 -10.65 8.83
N LYS A 162 7.43 -10.05 10.01
CA LYS A 162 6.90 -10.78 11.16
C LYS A 162 5.50 -11.30 10.86
N ARG A 163 5.20 -12.51 11.33
CA ARG A 163 4.03 -13.31 10.94
C ARG A 163 2.94 -13.26 12.00
N LEU A 164 1.70 -13.22 11.54
CA LEU A 164 0.50 -13.34 12.37
C LEU A 164 -0.43 -14.39 11.75
N VAL A 165 -0.65 -15.49 12.46
CA VAL A 165 -1.42 -16.64 11.99
C VAL A 165 -2.87 -16.48 12.39
N MET A 166 -3.78 -16.52 11.41
CA MET A 166 -5.22 -16.40 11.63
C MET A 166 -5.94 -17.74 11.63
N LYS A 167 -7.05 -17.82 12.37
CA LYS A 167 -8.01 -18.92 12.30
C LYS A 167 -8.71 -18.93 10.95
N ASP A 168 -8.88 -20.10 10.35
CA ASP A 168 -9.59 -20.34 9.07
C ASP A 168 -10.97 -19.66 8.98
N SER A 169 -11.67 -19.51 10.11
CA SER A 169 -12.98 -18.84 10.18
C SER A 169 -12.93 -17.32 9.97
N ALA A 170 -11.78 -16.69 10.18
CA ALA A 170 -11.55 -15.26 10.01
C ALA A 170 -10.98 -14.90 8.63
N VAL A 171 -10.33 -15.85 7.93
CA VAL A 171 -9.59 -15.62 6.67
C VAL A 171 -10.43 -14.89 5.63
N ASN A 172 -11.61 -15.41 5.27
CA ASN A 172 -12.43 -14.77 4.24
C ASN A 172 -12.92 -13.37 4.65
N ALA A 173 -13.18 -13.11 5.94
CA ALA A 173 -13.53 -11.77 6.40
C ALA A 173 -12.40 -10.76 6.12
N ILE A 174 -11.14 -11.17 6.29
CA ILE A 174 -9.95 -10.37 5.98
C ILE A 174 -9.84 -10.14 4.46
N CYS A 175 -10.16 -11.14 3.63
CA CYS A 175 -10.22 -10.99 2.15
C CYS A 175 -11.27 -9.96 1.68
N TYR A 176 -12.32 -9.72 2.48
CA TYR A 176 -13.29 -8.64 2.28
C TYR A 176 -12.88 -7.30 2.90
N GLY A 177 -11.74 -7.21 3.58
CA GLY A 177 -11.23 -6.00 4.22
C GLY A 177 -11.72 -5.77 5.66
N ALA A 178 -12.24 -6.80 6.34
CA ALA A 178 -12.58 -6.68 7.76
C ALA A 178 -11.33 -6.44 8.62
N LYS A 179 -11.47 -5.70 9.73
CA LYS A 179 -10.37 -5.44 10.67
C LYS A 179 -9.87 -6.76 11.29
N ILE A 180 -8.56 -6.86 11.52
CA ILE A 180 -7.94 -8.02 12.16
C ILE A 180 -8.18 -7.91 13.66
N MET A 181 -9.16 -8.67 14.16
CA MET A 181 -9.56 -8.67 15.58
C MET A 181 -8.85 -9.80 16.33
N LEU A 182 -8.49 -9.54 17.60
CA LEU A 182 -7.75 -10.47 18.44
C LEU A 182 -8.35 -11.89 18.55
N PRO A 183 -9.68 -12.08 18.68
CA PRO A 183 -10.27 -13.43 18.72
C PRO A 183 -10.06 -14.27 17.45
N GLY A 184 -9.71 -13.65 16.33
CA GLY A 184 -9.39 -14.33 15.07
C GLY A 184 -7.92 -14.77 14.97
N VAL A 185 -7.04 -14.26 15.83
CA VAL A 185 -5.62 -14.65 15.88
C VAL A 185 -5.50 -16.04 16.50
N LEU A 186 -4.56 -16.83 15.98
CA LEU A 186 -4.20 -18.16 16.49
C LEU A 186 -2.79 -18.19 17.06
N ARG A 187 -1.83 -17.57 16.35
CA ARG A 187 -0.42 -17.42 16.77
C ARG A 187 0.13 -16.10 16.25
N TYR A 188 1.16 -15.59 16.89
CA TYR A 188 1.87 -14.37 16.50
C TYR A 188 3.37 -14.58 16.72
N GLU A 189 4.19 -13.87 15.95
CA GLU A 189 5.64 -13.86 16.09
C GLU A 189 6.09 -12.88 17.19
N ASP A 190 7.28 -13.10 17.75
CA ASP A 190 7.80 -12.28 18.84
C ASP A 190 8.33 -10.91 18.37
N GLY A 191 8.41 -9.96 19.30
CA GLY A 191 8.93 -8.62 19.10
C GLY A 191 8.13 -7.74 18.15
N ILE A 192 6.87 -8.04 17.82
CA ILE A 192 6.03 -7.16 16.98
C ILE A 192 5.88 -5.80 17.68
N GLU A 193 6.23 -4.73 16.96
CA GLU A 193 6.13 -3.35 17.42
C GLU A 193 4.95 -2.61 16.78
N ILE A 194 4.48 -1.54 17.43
CA ILE A 194 3.40 -0.69 16.90
C ILE A 194 3.88 -0.01 15.61
N ASN A 195 3.01 0.06 14.61
CA ASN A 195 3.27 0.55 13.26
C ASN A 195 4.27 -0.29 12.42
N GLN A 196 4.73 -1.45 12.91
CA GLN A 196 5.53 -2.37 12.09
C GLN A 196 4.69 -3.02 11.00
N GLU A 197 5.27 -3.22 9.81
CA GLU A 197 4.66 -4.00 8.73
C GLU A 197 4.80 -5.51 9.00
N ILE A 198 3.66 -6.21 8.99
CA ILE A 198 3.53 -7.64 9.29
C ILE A 198 2.78 -8.36 8.16
N VAL A 199 3.08 -9.65 8.00
CA VAL A 199 2.34 -10.54 7.09
C VAL A 199 1.33 -11.38 7.88
N VAL A 200 0.10 -11.43 7.38
CA VAL A 200 -0.99 -12.20 7.97
C VAL A 200 -1.18 -13.47 7.15
N ILE A 201 -1.05 -14.63 7.78
CA ILE A 201 -0.99 -15.94 7.10
C ILE A 201 -2.06 -16.91 7.62
N THR A 202 -2.40 -17.90 6.80
CA THR A 202 -3.23 -19.04 7.22
C THR A 202 -2.41 -20.05 8.03
N THR A 203 -3.10 -21.02 8.62
CA THR A 203 -2.48 -22.21 9.26
C THR A 203 -1.61 -23.04 8.31
N LYS A 204 -1.85 -22.93 6.99
CA LYS A 204 -1.07 -23.60 5.92
C LYS A 204 0.14 -22.80 5.44
N GLY A 205 0.30 -21.55 5.90
CA GLY A 205 1.35 -20.64 5.46
C GLY A 205 1.02 -19.78 4.23
N GLU A 206 -0.22 -19.82 3.73
CA GLU A 206 -0.66 -18.96 2.61
C GLU A 206 -0.77 -17.50 3.07
N ALA A 207 -0.32 -16.55 2.26
CA ALA A 207 -0.39 -15.12 2.60
C ALA A 207 -1.78 -14.53 2.35
N ILE A 208 -2.46 -14.12 3.42
CA ILE A 208 -3.80 -13.53 3.37
C ILE A 208 -3.69 -12.04 2.98
N CYS A 209 -2.92 -11.28 3.76
CA CYS A 209 -2.75 -9.84 3.57
C CYS A 209 -1.48 -9.30 4.24
N MET A 210 -0.98 -8.18 3.74
CA MET A 210 -0.04 -7.31 4.45
C MET A 210 -0.81 -6.34 5.34
N ALA A 211 -0.35 -6.17 6.57
CA ALA A 211 -0.97 -5.31 7.57
C ALA A 211 0.07 -4.48 8.35
N VAL A 212 -0.40 -3.44 9.03
CA VAL A 212 0.37 -2.63 9.96
C VAL A 212 -0.12 -2.95 11.37
N ALA A 213 0.80 -3.37 12.25
CA ALA A 213 0.49 -3.71 13.63
C ALA A 213 0.02 -2.47 14.42
N LEU A 214 -1.05 -2.64 15.21
CA LEU A 214 -1.58 -1.63 16.15
C LEU A 214 -1.32 -2.00 17.62
N MET A 215 -0.87 -3.23 17.88
CA MET A 215 -0.56 -3.76 19.20
C MET A 215 0.85 -4.37 19.18
N THR A 216 1.56 -4.30 20.30
CA THR A 216 2.83 -5.04 20.49
C THR A 216 2.57 -6.49 20.85
N THR A 217 3.58 -7.36 20.75
CA THR A 217 3.48 -8.77 21.23
C THR A 217 2.94 -8.86 22.67
N ALA A 218 3.42 -8.00 23.58
CA ALA A 218 2.97 -7.97 24.98
C ALA A 218 1.50 -7.57 25.15
N VAL A 219 0.99 -6.67 24.31
CA VAL A 219 -0.44 -6.27 24.33
C VAL A 219 -1.32 -7.36 23.72
N ILE A 220 -0.82 -8.04 22.68
CA ILE A 220 -1.51 -9.19 22.04
C ILE A 220 -1.65 -10.37 23.02
N SER A 221 -0.71 -10.53 23.97
CA SER A 221 -0.77 -11.59 24.98
C SER A 221 -1.65 -11.26 26.19
N THR A 222 -1.84 -9.98 26.54
CA THR A 222 -2.57 -9.56 27.76
C THR A 222 -4.00 -9.10 27.53
N CYS A 223 -4.36 -8.65 26.32
CA CYS A 223 -5.73 -8.19 26.03
C CYS A 223 -6.67 -9.34 25.67
N ASP A 224 -7.94 -9.27 26.09
CA ASP A 224 -9.00 -10.19 25.64
C ASP A 224 -9.62 -9.78 24.29
N HIS A 225 -9.56 -8.48 23.96
CA HIS A 225 -10.23 -7.91 22.81
C HIS A 225 -9.47 -6.72 22.20
N GLY A 226 -9.65 -6.52 20.89
CA GLY A 226 -9.16 -5.32 20.19
C GLY A 226 -8.84 -5.57 18.73
N ILE A 227 -8.37 -4.52 18.06
CA ILE A 227 -7.89 -4.56 16.67
C ILE A 227 -6.36 -4.73 16.73
N VAL A 228 -5.87 -5.87 16.30
CA VAL A 228 -4.43 -6.20 16.37
C VAL A 228 -3.65 -5.52 15.24
N ALA A 229 -4.25 -5.43 14.06
CA ALA A 229 -3.59 -4.84 12.90
C ALA A 229 -4.59 -4.21 11.91
N LYS A 230 -4.12 -3.17 11.22
CA LYS A 230 -4.83 -2.50 10.13
C LYS A 230 -4.35 -3.08 8.80
N ILE A 231 -5.27 -3.60 7.98
CA ILE A 231 -4.92 -4.10 6.64
C ILE A 231 -4.32 -2.96 5.80
N LYS A 232 -3.14 -3.22 5.23
CA LYS A 232 -2.47 -2.38 4.24
C LYS A 232 -2.82 -2.83 2.83
N ARG A 233 -2.80 -4.16 2.57
CA ARG A 233 -3.15 -4.76 1.28
C ARG A 233 -3.58 -6.21 1.41
N VAL A 234 -4.74 -6.56 0.85
CA VAL A 234 -5.18 -7.96 0.69
C VAL A 234 -4.46 -8.60 -0.50
N ILE A 235 -4.04 -9.86 -0.33
CA ILE A 235 -3.35 -10.67 -1.35
C ILE A 235 -4.25 -11.83 -1.78
N MET A 236 -4.73 -12.60 -0.80
CA MET A 236 -5.59 -13.77 -1.03
C MET A 236 -6.94 -13.38 -1.63
N GLU A 237 -7.45 -14.26 -2.49
CA GLU A 237 -8.74 -14.06 -3.14
C GLU A 237 -9.92 -14.20 -2.17
N ARG A 238 -11.04 -13.60 -2.58
CA ARG A 238 -12.30 -13.72 -1.85
C ARG A 238 -12.86 -15.11 -2.08
N ASP A 239 -13.50 -15.65 -1.05
CA ASP A 239 -14.14 -16.98 -1.08
C ASP A 239 -13.19 -18.19 -1.30
N THR A 240 -11.86 -18.00 -1.27
CA THR A 240 -10.88 -19.11 -1.09
C THR A 240 -11.15 -19.92 0.18
N TYR A 241 -11.66 -19.26 1.22
CA TYR A 241 -12.12 -19.89 2.46
C TYR A 241 -13.63 -19.65 2.66
N PRO A 242 -14.38 -20.59 3.27
CA PRO A 242 -15.82 -20.44 3.45
C PRO A 242 -16.18 -19.26 4.38
N ARG A 243 -17.31 -18.59 4.08
CA ARG A 243 -17.84 -17.48 4.89
C ARG A 243 -18.35 -17.99 6.24
N LYS A 244 -17.50 -17.92 7.27
CA LYS A 244 -17.79 -18.40 8.65
C LYS A 244 -18.09 -17.27 9.65
N TRP A 245 -18.14 -16.00 9.22
CA TRP A 245 -18.54 -14.90 10.10
C TRP A 245 -20.01 -15.02 10.51
N GLY A 246 -20.33 -14.69 11.77
CA GLY A 246 -21.70 -14.79 12.29
C GLY A 246 -22.17 -16.21 12.67
N LEU A 247 -21.35 -17.25 12.47
CA LEU A 247 -21.66 -18.65 12.82
C LEU A 247 -21.05 -19.10 14.18
N GLY A 248 -20.40 -18.20 14.91
CA GLY A 248 -19.84 -18.50 16.24
C GLY A 248 -20.93 -18.63 17.33
N PRO A 249 -20.65 -19.28 18.48
CA PRO A 249 -21.68 -19.63 19.47
C PRO A 249 -22.58 -18.46 19.90
N LYS A 250 -22.00 -17.32 20.33
CA LYS A 250 -22.77 -16.12 20.70
C LYS A 250 -23.52 -15.49 19.51
N ALA A 251 -23.01 -15.61 18.28
CA ALA A 251 -23.69 -15.08 17.10
C ALA A 251 -24.89 -15.96 16.69
N SER A 252 -24.74 -17.28 16.75
CA SER A 252 -25.84 -18.24 16.54
C SER A 252 -26.92 -18.12 17.63
N GLN A 253 -26.54 -17.97 18.90
CA GLN A 253 -27.49 -17.66 19.99
C GLN A 253 -28.24 -16.35 19.74
N LYS A 254 -27.54 -15.27 19.34
CA LYS A 254 -28.17 -13.99 18.97
C LYS A 254 -29.18 -14.17 17.84
N MET A 255 -28.84 -14.95 16.80
CA MET A 255 -29.75 -15.24 15.69
C MET A 255 -30.95 -16.10 16.10
N MET A 256 -30.78 -17.07 17.01
CA MET A 256 -31.88 -17.84 17.59
C MET A 256 -32.81 -16.96 18.42
N MET A 257 -32.28 -16.09 19.29
CA MET A 257 -33.07 -15.18 20.10
C MET A 257 -33.83 -14.13 19.25
N ILE A 258 -33.25 -13.66 18.13
CA ILE A 258 -33.97 -12.81 17.16
C ILE A 258 -35.11 -13.58 16.49
N LYS A 259 -34.90 -14.85 16.10
CA LYS A 259 -35.98 -15.72 15.57
C LYS A 259 -37.09 -16.00 16.59
N GLN A 260 -36.73 -16.10 17.87
CA GLN A 260 -37.65 -16.28 18.99
C GLN A 260 -38.34 -14.97 19.45
N GLY A 261 -38.04 -13.82 18.83
CA GLY A 261 -38.60 -12.51 19.20
C GLY A 261 -38.04 -11.90 20.50
N LEU A 262 -37.13 -12.59 21.18
CA LEU A 262 -36.49 -12.15 22.43
C LEU A 262 -35.54 -10.96 22.23
N LEU A 263 -35.10 -10.70 20.99
CA LEU A 263 -34.40 -9.48 20.58
C LEU A 263 -35.05 -8.88 19.33
N SER A 264 -34.91 -7.56 19.16
CA SER A 264 -35.35 -6.84 17.96
C SER A 264 -34.70 -7.35 16.66
N LYS A 265 -35.30 -7.00 15.50
CA LYS A 265 -34.77 -7.30 14.16
C LYS A 265 -33.31 -6.85 13.92
N HIS A 266 -32.82 -5.87 14.68
CA HIS A 266 -31.44 -5.39 14.62
C HIS A 266 -30.55 -5.92 15.76
N GLY A 267 -31.04 -6.84 16.58
CA GLY A 267 -30.29 -7.47 17.66
C GLY A 267 -29.96 -6.54 18.82
N LYS A 268 -30.78 -5.51 19.06
CA LYS A 268 -30.82 -4.74 20.32
C LYS A 268 -31.74 -5.44 21.34
N PRO A 269 -31.49 -5.31 22.66
CA PRO A 269 -32.40 -5.78 23.69
C PRO A 269 -33.78 -5.12 23.61
N ASN A 270 -34.80 -5.92 23.87
CA ASN A 270 -36.20 -5.54 24.07
C ASN A 270 -36.61 -5.90 25.51
N GLU A 271 -37.85 -5.61 25.88
CA GLU A 271 -38.44 -5.98 27.18
C GLU A 271 -38.38 -7.49 27.45
N SER A 272 -38.56 -8.32 26.41
CA SER A 272 -38.48 -9.78 26.49
C SER A 272 -37.04 -10.35 26.49
N THR A 273 -35.98 -9.53 26.50
CA THR A 273 -34.61 -10.04 26.48
C THR A 273 -34.16 -10.51 27.88
N PRO A 274 -33.69 -11.76 28.05
CA PRO A 274 -33.21 -12.27 29.34
C PRO A 274 -32.07 -11.42 29.94
N ASP A 275 -32.08 -11.23 31.26
CA ASP A 275 -31.05 -10.44 31.96
C ASP A 275 -29.66 -11.10 31.94
N SER A 276 -29.60 -12.43 31.77
CA SER A 276 -28.35 -13.14 31.49
C SER A 276 -27.68 -12.61 30.22
N TRP A 277 -28.44 -12.43 29.13
CA TRP A 277 -27.93 -11.86 27.88
C TRP A 277 -27.47 -10.42 28.06
N LYS A 278 -28.21 -9.59 28.82
CA LYS A 278 -27.83 -8.19 29.10
C LYS A 278 -26.51 -8.06 29.87
N LYS A 279 -26.19 -9.03 30.75
CA LYS A 279 -24.95 -9.07 31.54
C LYS A 279 -23.77 -9.68 30.78
N GLU A 280 -24.01 -10.66 29.91
CA GLU A 280 -22.95 -11.48 29.29
C GLU A 280 -22.65 -11.12 27.83
N TYR A 281 -23.48 -10.31 27.17
CA TYR A 281 -23.27 -9.82 25.81
C TYR A 281 -22.65 -8.41 25.82
N VAL A 282 -21.36 -8.32 25.50
CA VAL A 282 -20.64 -7.05 25.31
C VAL A 282 -20.69 -6.66 23.83
N ASP A 283 -21.28 -5.49 23.52
CA ASP A 283 -21.29 -4.96 22.16
C ASP A 283 -20.10 -4.02 21.90
N TYR A 284 -19.02 -4.61 21.39
CA TYR A 284 -17.79 -3.89 21.05
C TYR A 284 -17.96 -2.82 19.94
N SER A 285 -19.10 -2.78 19.22
CA SER A 285 -19.38 -1.68 18.27
C SER A 285 -19.78 -0.38 18.97
N VAL A 286 -20.26 -0.46 20.22
CA VAL A 286 -20.68 0.69 21.04
C VAL A 286 -19.53 1.22 21.89
N ALA A 287 -18.66 0.34 22.41
CA ALA A 287 -17.46 0.72 23.17
C ALA A 287 -16.55 1.68 22.38
N VAL A 288 -16.31 1.37 21.09
CA VAL A 288 -15.52 2.21 20.15
C VAL A 288 -16.12 3.61 19.94
N LYS A 289 -17.41 3.83 20.23
CA LYS A 289 -18.00 5.19 20.23
C LYS A 289 -17.77 5.93 21.55
N LYS A 290 -17.81 5.23 22.69
CA LYS A 290 -17.58 5.85 24.01
C LYS A 290 -16.14 6.33 24.20
N GLU A 291 -15.14 5.64 23.65
CA GLU A 291 -13.75 6.12 23.68
C GLU A 291 -13.53 7.40 22.85
N ALA A 292 -14.43 7.70 21.90
CA ALA A 292 -14.43 8.96 21.14
C ALA A 292 -15.23 10.09 21.82
N GLU A 293 -15.95 9.80 22.90
CA GLU A 293 -16.80 10.75 23.65
C GLU A 293 -16.47 10.69 25.17
N ALA A 294 -15.24 11.05 25.53
CA ALA A 294 -14.90 11.33 26.93
C ALA A 294 -15.53 12.67 27.37
N PRO A 295 -16.15 12.76 28.56
CA PRO A 295 -16.90 13.94 28.98
C PRO A 295 -15.98 15.07 29.45
N ALA A 296 -16.28 16.30 29.02
CA ALA A 296 -15.65 17.50 29.56
C ALA A 296 -16.07 17.71 31.03
N ALA A 297 -15.10 18.00 31.89
CA ALA A 297 -15.32 18.22 33.33
C ALA A 297 -16.11 19.51 33.62
N MET A 298 -16.75 19.52 34.80
CA MET A 298 -17.72 20.51 35.23
C MET A 298 -17.15 21.92 35.42
N ALA A 299 -17.99 22.94 35.16
CA ALA A 299 -17.82 24.29 35.69
C ALA A 299 -19.11 24.74 36.38
N GLU A 300 -19.01 25.10 37.66
CA GLU A 300 -20.15 25.52 38.49
C GLU A 300 -20.68 26.92 38.11
N ARG A 301 -21.87 27.26 38.62
CA ARG A 301 -22.50 28.57 38.47
C ARG A 301 -22.64 29.28 39.83
N VAL A 302 -22.80 30.62 39.72
CA VAL A 302 -23.49 31.57 40.65
C VAL A 302 -22.53 32.36 41.59
N PRO A 303 -22.74 33.67 41.91
CA PRO A 303 -23.59 34.75 41.35
C PRO A 303 -22.85 36.05 40.93
N LYS A 304 -23.59 37.08 40.45
CA LYS A 304 -23.14 38.47 40.21
C LYS A 304 -23.33 39.41 41.42
N ARG A 305 -22.40 40.35 41.66
CA ARG A 305 -22.60 41.74 42.16
C ARG A 305 -21.37 42.58 41.74
N LYS A 306 -21.53 43.75 41.10
CA LYS A 306 -21.51 45.13 41.68
C LYS A 306 -20.23 45.42 42.51
N ARG A 307 -19.49 46.54 42.35
CA ARG A 307 -19.69 47.78 41.56
C ARG A 307 -18.39 48.65 41.63
N GLU A 308 -18.12 49.46 40.60
CA GLU A 308 -17.24 50.68 40.54
C GLU A 308 -15.77 50.64 41.03
N THR A 309 -14.88 51.15 40.18
CA THR A 309 -14.12 52.40 40.45
C THR A 309 -13.89 53.17 39.15
N GLU A 310 -13.87 54.50 39.27
CA GLU A 310 -13.80 55.46 38.17
C GLU A 310 -12.39 55.65 37.58
N SER A 311 -12.42 56.30 36.41
CA SER A 311 -11.40 57.08 35.68
C SER A 311 -10.27 57.71 36.51
N GLU A 312 -9.10 58.05 35.97
CA GLU A 312 -8.78 58.93 34.81
C GLU A 312 -7.38 58.54 34.22
N ASN A 313 -6.89 58.99 33.05
CA ASN A 313 -7.35 60.01 32.10
C ASN A 313 -6.89 59.72 30.63
N GLU A 314 -7.50 60.44 29.68
CA GLU A 314 -7.17 60.71 28.24
C GLU A 314 -5.97 59.99 27.55
N ALA A 315 -6.07 59.53 26.28
CA ALA A 315 -6.51 60.38 25.16
C ALA A 315 -6.96 59.66 23.87
N SER A 316 -7.88 60.32 23.17
CA SER A 316 -8.09 60.36 21.70
C SER A 316 -8.81 59.22 20.95
N VAL A 317 -10.06 59.55 20.56
CA VAL A 317 -10.76 59.21 19.30
C VAL A 317 -11.18 57.74 19.02
N ALA A 318 -12.44 57.45 19.36
CA ALA A 318 -13.34 56.56 18.60
C ALA A 318 -14.11 57.39 17.52
N PRO A 319 -14.99 56.84 16.65
CA PRO A 319 -15.43 55.45 16.45
C PRO A 319 -15.15 55.00 14.97
N SER A 320 -15.83 54.08 14.26
CA SER A 320 -17.04 53.27 14.51
C SER A 320 -17.05 51.93 13.74
N SER A 321 -17.59 50.91 14.41
CA SER A 321 -18.26 49.72 13.85
C SER A 321 -19.76 50.06 13.54
N PRO A 322 -20.59 49.30 12.77
CA PRO A 322 -20.78 47.86 13.01
C PRO A 322 -21.35 46.95 11.88
N ALA A 323 -21.55 45.69 12.29
CA ALA A 323 -22.60 44.75 11.88
C ALA A 323 -22.46 43.98 10.55
N THR A 324 -22.37 42.64 10.68
CA THR A 324 -22.46 41.65 9.60
C THR A 324 -23.61 40.68 9.91
N PRO A 325 -24.55 40.44 8.98
CA PRO A 325 -25.49 39.33 9.05
C PRO A 325 -25.10 38.17 8.09
N GLN A 326 -25.55 36.96 8.42
CA GLN A 326 -25.64 35.79 7.50
C GLN A 326 -26.87 35.96 6.55
N PRO A 327 -27.07 35.23 5.41
CA PRO A 327 -26.84 33.78 5.25
C PRO A 327 -26.55 33.21 3.81
N GLU A 328 -26.55 31.86 3.73
CA GLU A 328 -27.03 30.96 2.63
C GLU A 328 -26.44 30.90 1.18
N GLU A 329 -25.77 29.77 0.91
CA GLU A 329 -26.20 28.70 -0.03
C GLU A 329 -26.74 28.99 -1.46
N GLN A 330 -26.06 29.79 -2.31
CA GLN A 330 -26.34 29.78 -3.78
C GLN A 330 -25.14 29.57 -4.74
N SER A 331 -23.89 29.63 -4.27
CA SER A 331 -22.71 29.77 -5.15
C SER A 331 -22.24 28.51 -5.93
N ARG A 332 -22.90 27.35 -5.82
CA ARG A 332 -22.47 26.09 -6.47
C ARG A 332 -23.14 25.76 -7.82
N LYS A 333 -24.31 26.34 -8.15
CA LYS A 333 -24.99 26.03 -9.43
C LYS A 333 -24.39 26.79 -10.63
N GLU A 334 -24.00 28.05 -10.47
CA GLU A 334 -23.48 28.86 -11.58
C GLU A 334 -22.11 28.42 -12.11
N LYS A 335 -21.16 28.08 -11.21
CA LYS A 335 -19.84 27.55 -11.60
C LYS A 335 -19.92 26.25 -12.42
N LYS A 336 -21.01 25.49 -12.31
CA LYS A 336 -21.24 24.26 -13.09
C LYS A 336 -21.82 24.54 -14.49
N LYS A 337 -22.52 25.67 -14.68
CA LYS A 337 -23.09 26.09 -15.98
C LYS A 337 -22.01 26.63 -16.92
N LYS A 338 -21.18 27.59 -16.44
CA LYS A 338 -20.04 28.16 -17.21
C LYS A 338 -19.03 27.12 -17.69
N LYS A 339 -18.79 26.03 -16.95
CA LYS A 339 -17.88 24.95 -17.37
C LYS A 339 -18.47 24.04 -18.47
N LYS A 340 -19.79 24.02 -18.67
CA LYS A 340 -20.45 23.24 -19.72
C LYS A 340 -20.49 23.98 -21.06
N GLU A 341 -20.64 25.31 -21.04
CA GLU A 341 -20.60 26.15 -22.24
C GLU A 341 -19.19 26.26 -22.85
N LYS A 342 -18.14 26.42 -22.02
CA LYS A 342 -16.77 26.48 -22.55
C LYS A 342 -16.38 25.20 -23.30
N LYS A 343 -16.82 24.04 -22.82
CA LYS A 343 -16.60 22.73 -23.45
C LYS A 343 -17.43 22.48 -24.71
N ALA A 344 -18.43 23.32 -25.00
CA ALA A 344 -19.22 23.28 -26.23
C ALA A 344 -18.65 24.19 -27.33
N LYS A 345 -17.96 25.29 -26.97
CA LYS A 345 -17.26 26.14 -27.94
C LYS A 345 -15.95 25.51 -28.46
N GLU A 346 -15.13 24.92 -27.59
CA GLU A 346 -13.88 24.25 -28.01
C GLU A 346 -14.11 23.03 -28.94
N ALA A 347 -15.33 22.50 -29.03
CA ALA A 347 -15.69 21.42 -29.94
C ALA A 347 -16.20 21.90 -31.32
N ALA A 348 -16.35 23.21 -31.52
CA ALA A 348 -16.91 23.81 -32.73
C ALA A 348 -15.85 24.43 -33.68
N GLU A 349 -14.60 24.59 -33.23
CA GLU A 349 -13.52 25.26 -33.99
C GLU A 349 -12.47 24.31 -34.60
N SER A 350 -12.67 22.99 -34.54
CA SER A 350 -11.74 22.00 -35.10
C SER A 350 -12.37 21.07 -36.14
N GLY A 351 -13.33 21.57 -36.92
CA GLY A 351 -14.05 20.84 -37.96
C GLY A 351 -14.00 21.55 -39.31
N GLY A 352 -12.86 21.47 -40.01
CA GLY A 352 -12.68 22.01 -41.36
C GLY A 352 -11.58 21.25 -42.10
N GLU A 353 -11.87 20.86 -43.33
CA GLU A 353 -10.96 20.27 -44.34
C GLU A 353 -10.29 18.93 -44.03
N LEU A 354 -10.97 17.84 -44.42
CA LEU A 354 -10.47 16.93 -45.47
C LEU A 354 -11.66 16.16 -46.06
N MET A 355 -11.82 16.19 -47.38
CA MET A 355 -12.99 15.70 -48.10
C MET A 355 -12.65 14.45 -48.93
N GLU A 356 -13.68 13.65 -49.24
CA GLU A 356 -13.68 12.45 -50.10
C GLU A 356 -13.00 11.17 -49.55
N VAL A 357 -13.81 10.19 -49.15
CA VAL A 357 -14.15 8.98 -49.97
C VAL A 357 -15.10 8.05 -49.18
N ALA A 358 -16.04 7.42 -49.91
CA ALA A 358 -16.86 6.25 -49.50
C ALA A 358 -17.86 6.40 -48.34
N SER A 359 -19.07 6.87 -48.67
CA SER A 359 -20.28 6.69 -47.86
C SER A 359 -20.99 5.37 -48.17
N ASP A 360 -20.79 4.31 -47.36
CA ASP A 360 -21.83 3.29 -47.15
C ASP A 360 -21.56 2.43 -45.90
N THR A 361 -22.60 1.82 -45.31
CA THR A 361 -22.62 0.89 -44.15
C THR A 361 -22.95 1.42 -42.73
N SER A 362 -24.17 1.89 -42.49
CA SER A 362 -24.73 1.95 -41.11
C SER A 362 -26.20 1.52 -40.96
N THR A 363 -26.98 1.49 -42.05
CA THR A 363 -28.42 1.16 -42.04
C THR A 363 -28.75 -0.34 -41.88
N LYS A 364 -27.79 -1.25 -42.05
CA LYS A 364 -28.05 -2.71 -42.07
C LYS A 364 -28.13 -3.40 -40.69
N LYS A 365 -27.66 -2.78 -39.61
CA LYS A 365 -27.59 -3.43 -38.27
C LYS A 365 -28.85 -3.30 -37.40
N LYS A 366 -29.70 -2.29 -37.63
CA LYS A 366 -30.94 -2.07 -36.85
C LYS A 366 -32.12 -2.96 -37.28
N LYS A 367 -32.14 -3.47 -38.51
CA LYS A 367 -33.26 -4.29 -39.05
C LYS A 367 -33.18 -5.78 -38.68
N LYS A 368 -32.00 -6.29 -38.28
CA LYS A 368 -31.79 -7.72 -37.92
C LYS A 368 -32.21 -8.08 -36.48
N LYS A 369 -32.23 -7.10 -35.55
CA LYS A 369 -32.54 -7.34 -34.12
C LYS A 369 -34.04 -7.39 -33.76
N LYS A 370 -34.94 -7.13 -34.72
CA LYS A 370 -36.42 -7.18 -34.51
C LYS A 370 -37.07 -8.47 -35.04
N LYS A 371 -36.35 -9.31 -35.80
CA LYS A 371 -36.88 -10.56 -36.40
C LYS A 371 -36.37 -11.85 -35.72
N GLN A 372 -35.61 -11.72 -34.64
CA GLN A 372 -35.00 -12.83 -33.90
C GLN A 372 -35.46 -12.88 -32.44
N LYS A 373 -36.57 -12.20 -32.12
CA LYS A 373 -37.18 -12.12 -30.78
C LYS A 373 -38.67 -12.49 -30.79
N GLN A 374 -39.08 -13.27 -31.80
CA GLN A 374 -40.45 -13.76 -32.06
C GLN A 374 -40.43 -15.23 -32.53
N ALA A 375 -39.33 -15.96 -32.27
CA ALA A 375 -39.14 -17.35 -32.70
C ALA A 375 -38.53 -18.25 -31.61
N GLU A 376 -38.49 -17.77 -30.37
CA GLU A 376 -37.92 -18.45 -29.18
C GLU A 376 -38.91 -18.47 -28.00
N GLU A 377 -40.19 -18.12 -28.25
CA GLU A 377 -41.27 -18.08 -27.24
C GLU A 377 -42.43 -19.02 -27.66
N SER A 378 -42.09 -20.04 -28.46
CA SER A 378 -43.04 -21.05 -28.98
C SER A 378 -42.32 -22.37 -29.32
N SER A 379 -41.56 -22.92 -28.36
CA SER A 379 -41.08 -24.32 -28.34
C SER A 379 -40.66 -24.64 -26.89
N GLU A 380 -41.28 -25.67 -26.30
CA GLU A 380 -41.13 -26.14 -24.90
C GLU A 380 -41.71 -25.21 -23.80
#